data_AF-A0A967IK97-F1
#
_entry.id   AF-A0A967IK97-F1
#
_cell.length_a   1.000
_cell.length_b   1.000
_cell.length_c   1.000
_cell.angle_alpha   90.00
_cell.angle_beta   90.00
_cell.angle_gamma   90.00
#
_symmetry.space_group_name_H-M   'P 1'
#
loop_
_entity.id
_entity.type
_entity.pdbx_description
1 polymer ?
#
loop_
_entity_poly.entity_id
_entity_poly.type
_entity_poly.pdbx_seq_one_letter_code
_entity_poly.pdbx_strand_id
1 'polypeptide(L)'
;YYDPQGYTFSDVLESLRRAKGKGLYVMLNYLVFPGFTDRPDEVEALVRLVEETGIDMVQMRNLSIDPLLYWETLGRFEGGMGMKEMLDHVKQRVPRLQYGYFNRTRENFFPEGHERDWPLPAEI
;
A
#
# COMPACT_ATOMS: atom_id res chain seq x y z
N TYR A 1 -6.52 7.69 -11.48
CA TYR A 1 -6.12 6.63 -10.53
C TYR A 1 -7.16 5.53 -10.53
N TYR A 2 -8.45 5.86 -10.31
CA TYR A 2 -9.54 4.99 -10.74
C TYR A 2 -9.78 5.15 -12.26
N ASP A 3 -10.22 4.08 -12.91
CA ASP A 3 -10.52 3.98 -14.35
C ASP A 3 -9.38 4.47 -15.29
N PRO A 4 -8.28 3.71 -15.40
CA PRO A 4 -7.12 4.13 -16.18
C PRO A 4 -7.46 4.20 -17.68
N GLN A 5 -7.27 5.38 -18.27
CA GLN A 5 -7.41 5.61 -19.72
C GLN A 5 -6.02 5.69 -20.35
N GLY A 6 -5.75 4.82 -21.33
CA GLY A 6 -4.49 4.83 -22.08
C GLY A 6 -3.30 4.12 -21.42
N TYR A 7 -3.52 3.37 -20.32
CA TYR A 7 -2.53 2.47 -19.73
C TYR A 7 -3.22 1.30 -19.01
N THR A 8 -2.49 0.21 -18.83
CA THR A 8 -2.93 -1.00 -18.13
C THR A 8 -2.22 -1.16 -16.80
N PHE A 9 -2.69 -2.07 -15.96
CA PHE A 9 -1.98 -2.43 -14.74
C PHE A 9 -0.58 -2.98 -15.02
N SER A 10 -0.40 -3.73 -16.12
CA SER A 10 0.92 -4.23 -16.53
C SER A 10 1.90 -3.10 -16.84
N ASP A 11 1.43 -1.99 -17.44
CA ASP A 11 2.26 -0.81 -17.71
C ASP A 11 2.72 -0.15 -16.41
N VAL A 12 1.85 -0.13 -15.38
CA VAL A 12 2.22 0.33 -14.05
C VAL A 12 3.31 -0.56 -13.46
N LEU A 13 3.16 -1.88 -13.49
CA LEU A 13 4.18 -2.81 -12.99
C LEU A 13 5.52 -2.62 -13.70
N GLU A 14 5.51 -2.46 -15.02
CA GLU A 14 6.72 -2.21 -15.80
C GLU A 14 7.37 -0.87 -15.43
N SER A 15 6.57 0.18 -15.17
CA SER A 15 7.09 1.46 -14.72
C SER A 15 7.78 1.36 -13.35
N LEU A 16 7.21 0.58 -12.42
CA LEU A 16 7.79 0.31 -11.10
C LEU A 16 9.11 -0.44 -11.22
N ARG A 17 9.15 -1.51 -12.03
CA ARG A 17 10.38 -2.28 -12.29
C ARG A 17 11.48 -1.40 -12.87
N ARG A 18 11.16 -0.53 -13.83
CA ARG A 18 12.14 0.41 -14.41
C ARG A 18 12.65 1.43 -13.40
N ALA A 19 11.76 1.97 -12.56
CA ALA A 19 12.14 2.92 -11.51
C ALA A 19 13.11 2.27 -10.51
N LYS A 20 12.78 1.07 -10.03
CA LYS A 20 13.64 0.31 -9.11
C LYS A 20 14.95 -0.15 -9.76
N GLY A 21 14.93 -0.58 -11.02
CA GLY A 21 16.13 -0.91 -11.79
C GLY A 21 17.10 0.27 -11.95
N LYS A 22 16.63 1.51 -11.81
CA LYS A 22 17.44 2.73 -11.78
C LYS A 22 17.78 3.22 -10.35
N GLY A 23 17.45 2.44 -9.32
CA GLY A 23 17.71 2.79 -7.93
C GLY A 23 16.83 3.92 -7.37
N LEU A 24 15.68 4.21 -8.00
CA LEU A 24 14.76 5.21 -7.48
C LEU A 24 14.01 4.71 -6.24
N TYR A 25 13.64 5.67 -5.39
CA TYR A 25 12.72 5.44 -4.28
C TYR A 25 11.28 5.55 -4.77
N VAL A 26 10.47 4.54 -4.47
CA VAL A 26 9.11 4.39 -4.97
C VAL A 26 8.13 4.41 -3.80
N MET A 27 7.20 5.38 -3.88
CA MET A 27 6.08 5.53 -2.96
C MET A 27 4.79 5.16 -3.69
N LEU A 28 4.02 4.22 -3.15
CA LEU A 28 2.70 3.86 -3.65
C LEU A 28 1.63 4.64 -2.88
N ASN A 29 0.82 5.44 -3.58
CA ASN A 29 -0.43 5.95 -3.04
C ASN A 29 -1.47 4.82 -3.07
N TYR A 30 -1.74 4.21 -1.92
CA TYR A 30 -2.67 3.10 -1.77
C TYR A 30 -4.01 3.62 -1.24
N LEU A 31 -5.02 3.63 -2.11
CA LEU A 31 -6.36 4.08 -1.76
C LEU A 31 -7.05 2.99 -0.94
N VAL A 32 -7.25 3.24 0.35
CA VAL A 32 -7.80 2.26 1.30
C VAL A 32 -9.29 2.48 1.53
N PHE A 33 -10.00 1.35 1.68
CA PHE A 33 -11.40 1.30 2.08
C PHE A 33 -11.59 0.11 3.03
N PRO A 34 -11.85 0.37 4.33
CA PRO A 34 -12.04 -0.70 5.31
C PRO A 34 -13.19 -1.63 4.94
N GLY A 35 -12.98 -2.94 5.11
CA GLY A 35 -13.85 -3.99 4.63
C GLY A 35 -13.48 -4.52 3.25
N PHE A 36 -12.83 -3.72 2.40
CA PHE A 36 -12.45 -4.11 1.04
C PHE A 36 -10.93 -4.34 0.92
N THR A 37 -10.13 -3.32 1.21
CA THR A 37 -8.67 -3.37 0.99
C THR A 37 -7.91 -4.20 2.02
N ASP A 38 -8.57 -4.52 3.13
CA ASP A 38 -8.10 -5.37 4.22
C ASP A 38 -8.72 -6.78 4.16
N ARG A 39 -9.24 -7.18 2.99
CA ARG A 39 -9.62 -8.57 2.73
C ARG A 39 -8.37 -9.43 2.50
N PRO A 40 -8.31 -10.68 3.00
CA PRO A 40 -7.10 -11.50 2.91
C PRO A 40 -6.52 -11.66 1.49
N ASP A 41 -7.37 -11.74 0.45
CA ASP A 41 -6.96 -11.83 -0.94
C ASP A 41 -6.32 -10.53 -1.46
N GLU A 42 -6.88 -9.37 -1.11
CA GLU A 42 -6.31 -8.06 -1.44
C GLU A 42 -4.99 -7.81 -0.69
N VAL A 43 -4.91 -8.23 0.58
CA VAL A 43 -3.69 -8.13 1.38
C VAL A 43 -2.57 -8.97 0.76
N GLU A 44 -2.85 -10.21 0.35
CA GLU A 44 -1.85 -11.04 -0.33
C GLU A 44 -1.46 -10.49 -1.71
N ALA A 45 -2.41 -9.89 -2.44
CA ALA A 45 -2.09 -9.20 -3.69
C ALA A 45 -1.14 -8.00 -3.46
N LEU A 46 -1.37 -7.21 -2.41
CA LEU A 46 -0.48 -6.11 -2.01
C LEU A 46 0.91 -6.62 -1.63
N VAL A 47 1.01 -7.68 -0.82
CA VAL A 47 2.29 -8.28 -0.43
C VAL A 47 3.07 -8.71 -1.66
N ARG A 48 2.45 -9.48 -2.56
CA ARG A 48 3.10 -9.92 -3.82
C ARG A 48 3.56 -8.74 -4.66
N LEU A 49 2.71 -7.71 -4.81
CA LEU A 49 3.06 -6.51 -5.55
C LEU A 49 4.33 -5.86 -4.98
N VAL A 50 4.41 -5.69 -3.66
CA VAL A 50 5.56 -5.05 -3.01
C VAL A 50 6.83 -5.92 -3.12
N GLU A 51 6.69 -7.24 -2.97
CA GLU A 51 7.79 -8.21 -3.11
C GLU A 51 8.34 -8.22 -4.54
N GLU A 52 7.48 -8.28 -5.55
CA GLU A 52 7.86 -8.32 -6.97
C GLU A 52 8.44 -6.99 -7.47
N THR A 53 7.88 -5.86 -7.02
CA THR A 53 8.24 -4.56 -7.58
C THR A 53 9.30 -3.84 -6.79
N GLY A 54 9.52 -4.17 -5.52
CA GLY A 54 10.49 -3.47 -4.69
C GLY A 54 10.03 -2.09 -4.22
N ILE A 55 8.70 -1.83 -4.16
CA ILE A 55 8.15 -0.61 -3.55
C ILE A 55 8.75 -0.42 -2.16
N ASP A 56 9.12 0.82 -1.84
CA ASP A 56 9.79 1.16 -0.58
C ASP A 56 8.79 1.63 0.48
N MET A 57 7.71 2.30 0.06
CA MET A 57 6.75 2.89 0.97
C MET A 57 5.32 2.85 0.44
N VAL A 58 4.38 2.55 1.31
CA VAL A 58 2.94 2.72 1.07
C VAL A 58 2.44 3.95 1.81
N GLN A 59 1.78 4.83 1.05
CA GLN A 59 1.01 5.96 1.56
C GLN A 59 -0.47 5.62 1.50
N MET A 60 -1.06 5.32 2.65
CA MET A 60 -2.49 5.06 2.74
C MET A 60 -3.26 6.37 2.57
N ARG A 61 -4.18 6.37 1.61
CA ARG A 61 -5.07 7.49 1.30
C ARG A 61 -6.50 7.00 1.40
N ASN A 62 -7.35 7.72 2.11
CA ASN A 62 -8.77 7.40 2.07
C ASN A 62 -9.28 7.66 0.64
N LEU A 63 -10.06 6.72 0.11
CA LEU A 63 -10.70 6.89 -1.18
C LEU A 63 -11.73 8.03 -1.18
N SER A 64 -12.18 8.48 0.01
CA SER A 64 -13.06 9.63 0.24
C SER A 64 -14.27 9.70 -0.72
N ILE A 65 -14.78 8.53 -1.09
CA ILE A 65 -16.00 8.33 -1.87
C ILE A 65 -17.16 8.06 -0.90
N ASP A 66 -18.39 8.35 -1.33
CA ASP A 66 -19.58 7.93 -0.60
C ASP A 66 -19.52 6.40 -0.36
N PRO A 67 -19.56 5.94 0.91
CA PRO A 67 -19.44 4.53 1.23
C PRO A 67 -20.54 3.65 0.64
N LEU A 68 -21.77 4.17 0.52
CA LEU A 68 -22.89 3.43 -0.06
C LEU A 68 -22.70 3.27 -1.57
N LEU A 69 -22.33 4.36 -2.26
CA LEU A 69 -22.04 4.31 -3.69
C LEU A 69 -20.91 3.31 -4.00
N TYR A 70 -19.84 3.32 -3.21
CA TYR A 70 -18.71 2.41 -3.39
C TYR A 70 -19.10 0.96 -3.14
N TRP A 71 -19.86 0.72 -2.08
CA TRP A 71 -20.37 -0.60 -1.71
C TRP A 71 -21.31 -1.18 -2.77
N GLU A 72 -22.15 -0.35 -3.38
CA GLU A 72 -23.02 -0.77 -4.49
C GLU A 72 -22.22 -1.05 -5.77
N THR A 73 -21.18 -0.24 -6.04
CA THR A 73 -20.39 -0.34 -7.29
C THR A 73 -19.50 -1.58 -7.32
N LEU A 74 -18.85 -1.93 -6.20
CA LEU A 74 -17.94 -3.09 -6.13
C LEU A 74 -18.64 -4.41 -5.82
N GLY A 75 -19.93 -4.37 -5.52
CA GLY A 75 -20.66 -5.50 -4.97
C GLY A 75 -20.40 -5.65 -3.46
N ARG A 76 -21.38 -6.21 -2.76
CA ARG A 76 -21.29 -6.40 -1.31
C ARG A 76 -20.15 -7.37 -0.99
N PHE A 77 -19.17 -6.91 -0.22
CA PHE A 77 -18.08 -7.75 0.27
C PHE A 77 -18.30 -8.09 1.74
N GLU A 78 -17.88 -9.30 2.12
CA GLU A 78 -17.78 -9.68 3.53
C GLU A 78 -16.62 -8.89 4.16
N GLY A 79 -16.75 -8.54 5.44
CA GLY A 79 -15.82 -7.62 6.11
C GLY A 79 -14.35 -8.03 6.00
N GLY A 80 -13.46 -7.08 6.26
CA GLY A 80 -12.01 -7.28 6.25
C GLY A 80 -11.47 -7.59 7.64
N MET A 81 -10.20 -7.96 7.70
CA MET A 81 -9.50 -8.26 8.97
C MET A 81 -9.28 -7.02 9.85
N GLY A 82 -9.59 -5.82 9.33
CA GLY A 82 -9.31 -4.55 9.97
C GLY A 82 -7.97 -3.97 9.49
N MET A 83 -7.95 -2.65 9.28
CA MET A 83 -6.79 -1.95 8.72
C MET A 83 -5.51 -2.13 9.55
N LYS A 84 -5.60 -2.19 10.89
CA LYS A 84 -4.43 -2.43 11.75
C LYS A 84 -3.86 -3.84 11.52
N GLU A 85 -4.72 -4.84 11.50
CA GLU A 85 -4.31 -6.23 11.32
C GLU A 85 -3.72 -6.46 9.92
N MET A 86 -4.28 -5.82 8.89
CA MET A 86 -3.65 -5.74 7.57
C MET A 86 -2.22 -5.20 7.65
N LEU A 87 -1.99 -4.07 8.33
CA LEU A 87 -0.67 -3.46 8.42
C LEU A 87 0.32 -4.31 9.22
N ASP A 88 -0.13 -4.97 10.28
CA ASP A 88 0.69 -5.92 11.01
C ASP A 88 1.11 -7.08 10.11
N HIS A 89 0.15 -7.65 9.36
CA HIS A 89 0.39 -8.77 8.47
C HIS A 89 1.38 -8.40 7.36
N VAL A 90 1.15 -7.28 6.68
CA VAL A 90 2.04 -6.77 5.62
C VAL A 90 3.44 -6.49 6.18
N LYS A 91 3.56 -5.91 7.38
CA LYS A 91 4.86 -5.61 7.99
C LYS A 91 5.62 -6.88 8.36
N GLN A 92 4.93 -7.89 8.90
CA GLN A 92 5.54 -9.19 9.20
C GLN A 92 6.07 -9.88 7.94
N ARG A 93 5.33 -9.78 6.83
CA ARG A 93 5.72 -10.38 5.54
C ARG A 93 6.81 -9.58 4.84
N VAL A 94 6.74 -8.26 4.88
CA VAL A 94 7.68 -7.36 4.18
C VAL A 94 8.20 -6.28 5.15
N PRO A 95 9.15 -6.63 6.05
CA PRO A 95 9.63 -5.70 7.08
C PRO A 95 10.18 -4.38 6.51
N ARG A 96 10.88 -4.44 5.38
CA ARG A 96 11.44 -3.25 4.69
C ARG A 96 10.39 -2.26 4.18
N LEU A 97 9.14 -2.67 4.03
CA LEU A 97 8.10 -1.78 3.55
C LEU A 97 7.80 -0.73 4.62
N GLN A 98 7.88 0.53 4.23
CA GLN A 98 7.61 1.66 5.11
C GLN A 98 6.15 2.09 5.00
N TYR A 99 5.61 2.56 6.12
CA TYR A 99 4.33 3.26 6.14
C TYR A 99 4.57 4.75 6.33
N GLY A 100 3.71 5.58 5.74
CA GLY A 100 3.70 6.99 6.05
C GLY A 100 2.67 7.78 5.27
N TYR A 101 2.62 9.08 5.54
CA TYR A 101 1.59 9.96 5.00
C TYR A 101 2.12 11.06 4.08
N PHE A 102 3.39 11.43 4.23
CA PHE A 102 4.02 12.48 3.43
C PHE A 102 5.13 11.92 2.55
N ASN A 103 5.47 12.67 1.50
CA ASN A 103 6.66 12.38 0.72
C ASN A 103 7.90 12.63 1.58
N ARG A 104 8.86 11.71 1.48
CA ARG A 104 10.16 11.81 2.16
C ARG A 104 11.14 12.59 1.30
N THR A 105 12.07 13.29 1.94
CA THR A 105 13.26 13.83 1.28
C THR A 105 14.29 12.72 1.09
N ARG A 106 15.27 12.93 0.21
CA ARG A 106 16.27 11.90 -0.15
C ARG A 106 17.04 11.40 1.07
N GLU A 107 17.33 12.27 2.02
CA GLU A 107 18.07 11.99 3.25
C GLU A 107 17.29 11.02 4.16
N ASN A 108 15.97 10.97 4.01
CA ASN A 108 15.06 10.23 4.87
C ASN A 108 14.39 9.05 4.16
N PHE A 109 14.82 8.69 2.95
CA PHE A 109 14.24 7.57 2.21
C PHE A 109 14.30 6.25 2.98
N PHE A 110 15.39 5.98 3.69
CA PHE A 110 15.54 4.75 4.49
C PHE A 110 15.99 5.13 5.90
N PRO A 111 15.06 5.56 6.78
CA PRO A 111 15.43 5.89 8.14
C PRO A 111 15.94 4.64 8.87
N GLU A 112 16.84 4.84 9.83
CA GLU A 112 17.39 3.76 10.63
C GLU A 112 16.27 3.02 11.38
N GLY A 113 16.31 1.69 11.35
CA GLY A 113 15.30 0.87 12.05
C GLY A 113 13.92 0.82 11.40
N HIS A 114 13.73 1.36 10.18
CA HIS A 114 12.43 1.34 9.49
C HIS A 114 11.86 -0.07 9.27
N GLU A 115 12.65 -1.12 9.37
CA GLU A 115 12.15 -2.50 9.31
C GLU A 115 11.31 -2.90 10.53
N ARG A 116 11.44 -2.15 11.63
CA ARG A 116 10.82 -2.41 12.93
C ARG A 116 10.03 -1.20 13.46
N ASP A 117 9.76 -0.21 12.60
CA ASP A 117 9.04 1.02 12.95
C ASP A 117 7.51 0.83 13.12
N TRP A 118 7.03 -0.40 12.88
CA TRP A 118 5.64 -0.80 13.05
C TRP A 118 5.57 -2.15 13.80
N PRO A 119 4.60 -2.35 14.71
CA PRO A 119 3.59 -1.39 15.14
C PRO A 119 4.20 -0.21 15.90
N LEU A 120 3.56 0.96 15.82
CA LEU A 120 3.97 2.11 16.61
C LEU A 120 3.89 1.74 18.10
N PRO A 121 4.84 2.21 18.94
CA PRO A 121 4.76 1.99 20.38
C PRO A 121 3.45 2.55 20.92
N ALA A 122 2.88 1.87 21.91
CA ALA A 122 1.59 2.24 22.52
C ALA A 122 1.64 3.57 23.28
N GLU A 123 2.84 4.09 23.54
CA GLU A 123 3.10 5.37 24.19
C GLU A 123 3.99 6.23 23.27
N ILE A 124 3.58 7.48 23.08
CA ILE A 124 4.29 8.52 22.30
C ILE A 124 4.93 9.50 23.28
#